data_AF-A0AAJ5MHV2-F1
#
_entry.id   AF-A0AAJ5MHV2-F1
#
_cell.length_a   1.000
_cell.length_b   1.000
_cell.length_c   1.000
_cell.angle_alpha   90.00
_cell.angle_beta   90.00
_cell.angle_gamma   90.00
#
_symmetry.space_group_name_H-M   'P 1'
#
loop_
_entity.id
_entity.type
_entity.pdbx_description
1 polymer ?
#
loop_
_entity_poly.entity_id
_entity_poly.type
_entity_poly.pdbx_seq_one_letter_code
_entity_poly.pdbx_strand_id
1 'polypeptide(L)'
;MGCCALCKSEADLIDSHLIPKSAYKHLRGLPKNGGGSPIRIDGGQGSASQSDLQITQYLLCRVCEDLFSKHGEKVIGRLWGTHSGFPLVNQLLACEVRGSHEGYSLHDHSVLDRKDVDGLIYFALSIFWRAHVWNWTGKTDPYKKALGSKYEQEIREFLLGLQSLGDMLLMLNVNTNAELNSFARLPQAYRKNGVTHHVFSLLGIEFSLFLGGSISPEQRSLMGKDKVLFATSDIAKTNVFNGLSQFVQTKISVKGKLKDKMPIRARSSSS
;
A
#
# COMPACT_ATOMS: atom_id res chain seq x y z
N MET A 1 6.58 1.11 29.46
CA MET A 1 6.59 2.55 29.17
C MET A 1 7.61 2.94 28.10
N GLY A 2 7.16 3.70 27.11
CA GLY A 2 7.98 4.32 26.06
C GLY A 2 7.29 5.57 25.50
N CYS A 3 7.94 6.30 24.59
CA CYS A 3 7.35 7.48 23.96
C CYS A 3 6.54 7.07 22.71
N CYS A 4 5.24 7.36 22.70
CA CYS A 4 4.39 7.05 21.55
C CYS A 4 4.81 7.86 20.33
N ALA A 5 5.10 7.20 19.20
CA ALA A 5 5.62 7.88 18.03
C ALA A 5 4.67 8.94 17.45
N LEU A 6 3.34 8.77 17.59
CA LEU A 6 2.35 9.69 17.03
C LEU A 6 2.12 10.92 17.92
N CYS A 7 1.59 10.72 19.14
CA CYS A 7 1.27 11.81 20.06
C CYS A 7 2.48 12.37 20.85
N LYS A 8 3.64 11.68 20.82
CA LYS A 8 4.87 12.04 21.55
C LYS A 8 4.75 12.03 23.09
N SER A 9 3.66 11.50 23.63
CA SER A 9 3.49 11.31 25.08
C SER A 9 4.10 10.00 25.56
N GLU A 10 4.57 9.96 26.80
CA GLU A 10 4.94 8.71 27.47
C GLU A 10 3.69 7.87 27.75
N ALA A 11 3.73 6.60 27.37
CA ALA A 11 2.65 5.65 27.56
C ALA A 11 3.16 4.21 27.47
N ASP A 12 2.28 3.24 27.76
CA ASP A 12 2.51 1.88 27.33
C ASP A 12 2.23 1.74 25.84
N LEU A 13 3.29 1.40 25.11
CA LEU A 13 3.22 1.11 23.69
C LEU A 13 2.63 -0.28 23.51
N ILE A 14 1.85 -0.45 22.44
CA ILE A 14 1.31 -1.75 22.05
C ILE A 14 2.01 -2.24 20.77
N ASP A 15 1.86 -3.53 20.49
CA ASP A 15 2.41 -4.15 19.28
C ASP A 15 1.62 -3.72 18.02
N SER A 16 2.04 -2.60 17.47
CA SER A 16 1.50 -1.95 16.27
C SER A 16 1.82 -2.78 15.03
N HIS A 17 0.87 -2.90 14.10
CA HIS A 17 1.13 -3.53 12.81
C HIS A 17 1.43 -2.45 11.75
N LEU A 18 2.42 -2.70 10.87
CA LEU A 18 2.71 -1.80 9.75
C LEU A 18 1.60 -1.82 8.72
N ILE A 19 1.07 -3.01 8.41
CA ILE A 19 -0.12 -3.23 7.59
C ILE A 19 -1.20 -3.82 8.50
N PRO A 20 -2.50 -3.48 8.35
CA PRO A 20 -3.52 -3.93 9.28
C PRO A 20 -3.54 -5.44 9.47
N LYS A 21 -3.71 -5.89 10.72
CA LYS A 21 -3.81 -7.32 11.05
C LYS A 21 -4.88 -8.04 10.23
N SER A 22 -5.98 -7.35 9.94
CA SER A 22 -7.09 -7.83 9.13
C SER A 22 -6.73 -8.11 7.67
N ALA A 23 -5.63 -7.56 7.15
CA ALA A 23 -5.19 -7.81 5.77
C ALA A 23 -4.56 -9.20 5.62
N TYR A 24 -3.80 -9.66 6.62
CA TYR A 24 -3.02 -10.89 6.53
C TYR A 24 -3.85 -12.13 6.23
N LYS A 25 -5.10 -12.19 6.69
CA LYS A 25 -6.01 -13.30 6.38
C LYS A 25 -6.38 -13.38 4.89
N HIS A 26 -6.34 -12.25 4.18
CA HIS A 26 -6.64 -12.14 2.74
C HIS A 26 -5.39 -12.29 1.86
N LEU A 27 -4.19 -12.14 2.44
CA LEU A 27 -2.92 -12.41 1.77
C LEU A 27 -2.58 -13.91 1.73
N ARG A 28 -3.19 -14.71 2.61
CA ARG A 28 -3.03 -16.16 2.62
C ARG A 28 -3.63 -16.78 1.36
N GLY A 29 -3.12 -17.96 1.01
CA GLY A 29 -3.72 -18.78 -0.04
C GLY A 29 -5.19 -19.07 0.27
N LEU A 30 -5.99 -19.29 -0.77
CA LEU A 30 -7.41 -19.57 -0.60
C LEU A 30 -7.62 -20.78 0.33
N PRO A 31 -8.64 -20.77 1.21
CA PRO A 31 -8.92 -21.90 2.11
C PRO A 31 -9.09 -23.22 1.36
N LYS A 32 -9.74 -23.20 0.18
CA LYS A 32 -9.89 -24.36 -0.72
C LYS A 32 -8.56 -24.96 -1.20
N ASN A 33 -7.48 -24.19 -1.18
CA ASN A 33 -6.13 -24.61 -1.55
C ASN A 33 -5.25 -24.86 -0.29
N GLY A 34 -5.87 -25.11 0.86
CA GLY A 34 -5.20 -25.42 2.12
C GLY A 34 -4.73 -24.20 2.93
N GLY A 35 -5.14 -22.98 2.57
CA GLY A 35 -4.90 -21.79 3.41
C GLY A 35 -3.42 -21.45 3.63
N GLY A 36 -2.55 -21.84 2.69
CA GLY A 36 -1.10 -21.76 2.86
C GLY A 36 -0.58 -20.36 3.16
N SER A 37 0.51 -20.29 3.94
CA SER A 37 1.18 -19.04 4.28
C SER A 37 1.57 -18.25 3.02
N PRO A 38 1.46 -16.92 3.04
CA PRO A 38 1.81 -16.10 1.89
C PRO A 38 3.28 -16.25 1.50
N ILE A 39 3.58 -16.00 0.23
CA ILE A 39 4.96 -15.94 -0.25
C ILE A 39 5.51 -14.55 0.08
N ARG A 40 6.51 -14.52 0.96
CA ARG A 40 7.29 -13.31 1.25
C ARG A 40 8.46 -13.25 0.28
N ILE A 41 8.56 -12.13 -0.43
CA ILE A 41 9.70 -11.81 -1.29
C ILE A 41 10.52 -10.74 -0.58
N ASP A 42 11.76 -11.08 -0.24
CA ASP A 42 12.75 -10.15 0.31
C ASP A 42 13.74 -9.79 -0.80
N GLY A 43 13.56 -8.58 -1.36
CA GLY A 43 14.41 -8.08 -2.42
C GLY A 43 15.83 -7.75 -1.98
N GLY A 44 16.04 -7.40 -0.70
CA GLY A 44 17.36 -7.12 -0.17
C GLY A 44 18.20 -8.37 0.06
N GLN A 45 17.54 -9.47 0.40
CA GLN A 45 18.18 -10.78 0.52
C GLN A 45 18.11 -11.63 -0.76
N GLY A 46 17.43 -11.14 -1.80
CA GLY A 46 17.22 -11.87 -3.06
C GLY A 46 16.53 -13.21 -2.86
N SER A 47 15.56 -13.29 -1.94
CA SER A 47 14.95 -14.58 -1.55
C SER A 47 13.43 -14.55 -1.47
N ALA A 48 12.80 -15.70 -1.78
CA ALA A 48 11.38 -15.93 -1.60
C ALA A 48 11.13 -17.16 -0.72
N SER A 49 10.23 -17.02 0.25
CA SER A 49 9.85 -18.10 1.17
C SER A 49 8.40 -17.96 1.62
N GLN A 50 7.76 -19.07 1.98
CA GLN A 50 6.45 -19.03 2.64
C GLN A 50 6.62 -18.57 4.09
N SER A 51 5.85 -17.57 4.51
CA SER A 51 5.97 -17.01 5.85
C SER A 51 4.65 -16.44 6.35
N ASP A 52 4.29 -16.73 7.59
CA ASP A 52 3.17 -16.09 8.30
C ASP A 52 3.61 -14.87 9.11
N LEU A 53 4.85 -14.41 8.94
CA LEU A 53 5.36 -13.29 9.69
C LEU A 53 4.56 -12.02 9.38
N GLN A 54 4.03 -11.41 10.44
CA GLN A 54 3.41 -10.09 10.39
C GLN A 54 4.46 -9.05 10.78
N ILE A 55 4.39 -7.87 10.19
CA ILE A 55 5.36 -6.79 10.41
C ILE A 55 4.82 -5.94 11.55
N THR A 56 5.31 -6.19 12.75
CA THR A 56 4.87 -5.52 13.97
C THR A 56 6.04 -4.96 14.76
N GLN A 57 5.77 -3.95 15.58
CA GLN A 57 6.69 -3.42 16.58
C GLN A 57 5.92 -2.63 17.64
N TYR A 58 6.49 -2.47 18.83
CA TYR A 58 5.98 -1.54 19.83
C TYR A 58 6.19 -0.09 19.40
N LEU A 59 5.15 0.59 18.88
CA LEU A 59 5.27 1.93 18.28
C LEU A 59 4.32 2.96 18.88
N LEU A 60 3.04 2.61 19.03
CA LEU A 60 1.97 3.55 19.38
C LEU A 60 1.31 3.16 20.70
N CYS A 61 0.79 4.17 21.42
CA CYS A 61 -0.09 3.92 22.55
C CYS A 61 -1.48 3.47 22.06
N ARG A 62 -2.27 2.90 22.97
CA ARG A 62 -3.61 2.38 22.67
C ARG A 62 -4.56 3.41 22.05
N VAL A 63 -4.49 4.67 22.49
CA VAL A 63 -5.35 5.75 21.97
C VAL A 63 -5.02 6.06 20.51
N CYS A 64 -3.74 6.18 20.17
CA CYS A 64 -3.30 6.45 18.80
C CYS A 64 -3.62 5.29 17.85
N GLU A 65 -3.49 4.05 18.31
CA GLU A 65 -3.87 2.85 17.53
C GLU A 65 -5.38 2.80 17.26
N ASP A 66 -6.20 3.17 18.24
CA ASP A 66 -7.64 3.23 18.06
C ASP A 66 -8.06 4.31 17.05
N LEU A 67 -7.36 5.45 16.98
CA LEU A 67 -7.55 6.45 15.91
C LEU A 67 -7.32 5.83 14.52
N PHE A 68 -6.20 5.12 14.35
CA PHE A 68 -5.88 4.46 13.08
C PHE A 68 -6.92 3.41 12.71
N SER A 69 -7.39 2.64 13.69
CA SER A 69 -8.45 1.66 13.50
C SER A 69 -9.76 2.32 13.07
N LYS A 70 -10.23 3.34 13.79
CA LYS A 70 -11.52 4.00 13.57
C LYS A 70 -11.58 4.76 12.25
N HIS A 71 -10.54 5.54 11.95
CA HIS A 71 -10.56 6.47 10.82
C HIS A 71 -9.99 5.87 9.53
N GLY A 72 -9.19 4.80 9.60
CA GLY A 72 -8.61 4.17 8.42
C GLY A 72 -8.95 2.69 8.29
N GLU A 73 -8.46 1.86 9.21
CA GLU A 73 -8.40 0.40 8.99
C GLU A 73 -9.79 -0.27 8.94
N LYS A 74 -10.75 0.20 9.75
CA LYS A 74 -12.15 -0.27 9.70
C LYS A 74 -12.84 0.16 8.41
N VAL A 75 -12.51 1.33 7.88
CA VAL A 75 -13.09 1.83 6.62
C VAL A 75 -12.58 0.98 5.46
N ILE A 76 -11.25 0.91 5.28
CA ILE A 76 -10.67 0.16 4.16
C ILE A 76 -10.95 -1.34 4.23
N GLY A 77 -11.08 -1.91 5.43
CA GLY A 77 -11.41 -3.33 5.61
C GLY A 77 -12.74 -3.75 4.97
N ARG A 78 -13.63 -2.79 4.68
CA ARG A 78 -14.90 -3.00 3.97
C ARG A 78 -14.80 -2.75 2.46
N LEU A 79 -13.70 -2.15 1.98
CA LEU A 79 -13.56 -1.64 0.62
C LEU A 79 -12.57 -2.44 -0.23
N TRP A 80 -11.52 -3.00 0.38
CA TRP A 80 -10.44 -3.69 -0.34
C TRP A 80 -10.85 -5.05 -0.94
N GLY A 81 -9.96 -5.62 -1.75
CA GLY A 81 -10.12 -6.95 -2.31
C GLY A 81 -10.06 -8.03 -1.23
N THR A 82 -11.08 -8.88 -1.23
CA THR A 82 -11.16 -10.08 -0.39
C THR A 82 -11.40 -11.30 -1.27
N HIS A 83 -11.30 -12.50 -0.70
CA HIS A 83 -11.67 -13.73 -1.40
C HIS A 83 -13.16 -13.78 -1.80
N SER A 84 -14.01 -12.96 -1.18
CA SER A 84 -15.45 -12.88 -1.46
C SER A 84 -15.82 -11.77 -2.44
N GLY A 85 -14.88 -10.91 -2.83
CA GLY A 85 -15.15 -9.79 -3.73
C GLY A 85 -14.37 -8.53 -3.39
N PHE A 86 -14.57 -7.49 -4.19
CA PHE A 86 -13.85 -6.23 -4.09
C PHE A 86 -14.85 -5.05 -4.18
N PRO A 87 -15.36 -4.56 -3.05
CA PRO A 87 -16.42 -3.55 -3.06
C PRO A 87 -16.01 -2.24 -3.73
N LEU A 88 -14.78 -1.75 -3.50
CA LEU A 88 -14.32 -0.48 -4.07
C LEU A 88 -14.25 -0.52 -5.61
N VAL A 89 -13.80 -1.62 -6.21
CA VAL A 89 -13.76 -1.69 -7.69
C VAL A 89 -15.17 -1.67 -8.27
N ASN A 90 -16.13 -2.34 -7.62
CA ASN A 90 -17.52 -2.34 -8.07
C ASN A 90 -18.14 -0.94 -7.99
N GLN A 91 -17.86 -0.19 -6.91
CA GLN A 91 -18.31 1.19 -6.77
C GLN A 91 -17.69 2.09 -7.85
N LEU A 92 -16.38 1.97 -8.10
CA LEU A 92 -15.71 2.78 -9.11
C LEU A 92 -16.14 2.44 -10.54
N LEU A 93 -16.38 1.17 -10.87
CA LEU A 93 -16.88 0.78 -12.18
C LEU A 93 -18.31 1.26 -12.46
N ALA A 94 -19.06 1.67 -11.43
CA ALA A 94 -20.35 2.32 -11.56
C ALA A 94 -20.26 3.85 -11.69
N CYS A 95 -19.06 4.43 -11.51
CA CYS A 95 -18.81 5.86 -11.67
C CYS A 95 -18.59 6.22 -13.14
N GLU A 96 -18.76 7.50 -13.48
CA GLU A 96 -18.41 8.01 -14.80
C GLU A 96 -16.89 8.08 -14.99
N VAL A 97 -16.42 7.69 -16.18
CA VAL A 97 -15.01 7.80 -16.56
C VAL A 97 -14.73 9.21 -17.08
N ARG A 98 -13.90 9.97 -16.36
CA ARG A 98 -13.47 11.34 -16.73
C ARG A 98 -12.35 11.34 -17.77
N GLY A 99 -11.59 10.26 -17.85
CA GLY A 99 -10.48 10.13 -18.80
C GLY A 99 -9.91 8.71 -18.80
N SER A 100 -9.19 8.35 -19.86
CA SER A 100 -8.50 7.06 -19.94
C SER A 100 -7.17 7.19 -20.68
N HIS A 101 -6.16 6.46 -20.22
CA HIS A 101 -4.83 6.47 -20.82
C HIS A 101 -4.08 5.18 -20.47
N GLU A 102 -3.42 4.55 -21.45
CA GLU A 102 -2.56 3.37 -21.26
C GLU A 102 -3.16 2.27 -20.36
N GLY A 103 -4.46 1.99 -20.51
CA GLY A 103 -5.16 0.97 -19.72
C GLY A 103 -5.62 1.40 -18.33
N TYR A 104 -5.43 2.67 -17.96
CA TYR A 104 -6.04 3.30 -16.79
C TYR A 104 -7.32 4.02 -17.19
N SER A 105 -8.33 3.95 -16.32
CA SER A 105 -9.56 4.74 -16.42
C SER A 105 -9.69 5.57 -15.15
N LEU A 106 -9.69 6.89 -15.29
CA LEU A 106 -9.87 7.86 -14.22
C LEU A 106 -11.37 8.09 -14.00
N HIS A 107 -11.83 7.98 -12.77
CA HIS A 107 -13.24 8.02 -12.41
C HIS A 107 -13.62 9.33 -11.69
N ASP A 108 -14.85 9.78 -11.93
CA ASP A 108 -15.49 10.77 -11.07
C ASP A 108 -15.97 10.09 -9.78
N HIS A 109 -15.29 10.37 -8.68
CA HIS A 109 -15.60 9.76 -7.39
C HIS A 109 -16.65 10.54 -6.57
N SER A 110 -17.36 11.50 -7.16
CA SER A 110 -18.38 12.32 -6.46
C SER A 110 -19.53 11.50 -5.88
N VAL A 111 -19.78 10.31 -6.42
CA VAL A 111 -20.81 9.38 -5.95
C VAL A 111 -20.35 8.48 -4.78
N LEU A 112 -19.06 8.48 -4.44
CA LEU A 112 -18.55 7.72 -3.29
C LEU A 112 -18.95 8.40 -1.98
N ASP A 113 -19.25 7.61 -0.94
CA ASP A 113 -19.50 8.15 0.40
C ASP A 113 -18.26 8.93 0.87
N ARG A 114 -18.47 10.19 1.29
CA ARG A 114 -17.40 11.05 1.76
C ARG A 114 -16.58 10.43 2.89
N LYS A 115 -17.22 9.67 3.79
CA LYS A 115 -16.53 8.96 4.90
C LYS A 115 -15.60 7.86 4.39
N ASP A 116 -15.98 7.20 3.29
CA ASP A 116 -15.13 6.17 2.69
C ASP A 116 -13.92 6.82 2.01
N VAL A 117 -14.12 7.95 1.31
CA VAL A 117 -13.02 8.73 0.71
C VAL A 117 -12.06 9.26 1.78
N ASP A 118 -12.58 9.92 2.82
CA ASP A 118 -11.77 10.46 3.91
C ASP A 118 -11.02 9.34 4.64
N GLY A 119 -11.66 8.17 4.83
CA GLY A 119 -11.03 7.03 5.48
C GLY A 119 -9.95 6.35 4.64
N LEU A 120 -10.10 6.33 3.30
CA LEU A 120 -9.06 5.87 2.39
C LEU A 120 -7.82 6.80 2.42
N ILE A 121 -8.04 8.12 2.45
CA ILE A 121 -6.96 9.10 2.60
C ILE A 121 -6.26 8.91 3.94
N TYR A 122 -7.01 8.86 5.03
CA TYR A 122 -6.47 8.67 6.38
C TYR A 122 -5.67 7.37 6.48
N PHE A 123 -6.22 6.28 5.94
CA PHE A 123 -5.54 4.99 5.89
C PHE A 123 -4.21 5.07 5.16
N ALA A 124 -4.18 5.60 3.93
CA ALA A 124 -2.96 5.67 3.14
C ALA A 124 -1.86 6.45 3.86
N LEU A 125 -2.20 7.61 4.41
CA LEU A 125 -1.27 8.46 5.13
C LEU A 125 -0.77 7.82 6.43
N SER A 126 -1.63 7.09 7.15
CA SER A 126 -1.22 6.35 8.34
C SER A 126 -0.17 5.28 8.04
N ILE A 127 -0.23 4.63 6.87
CA ILE A 127 0.74 3.60 6.44
C ILE A 127 2.06 4.26 6.06
N PHE A 128 2.03 5.31 5.23
CA PHE A 128 3.23 6.03 4.84
C PHE A 128 3.95 6.66 6.04
N TRP A 129 3.19 7.25 6.97
CA TRP A 129 3.75 7.83 8.19
C TRP A 129 4.36 6.74 9.09
N ARG A 130 3.65 5.62 9.33
CA ARG A 130 4.21 4.48 10.09
C ARG A 130 5.50 3.98 9.47
N ALA A 131 5.53 3.78 8.15
CA ALA A 131 6.72 3.33 7.44
C ALA A 131 7.90 4.30 7.55
N HIS A 132 7.64 5.62 7.59
CA HIS A 132 8.68 6.62 7.77
C HIS A 132 9.37 6.47 9.13
N VAL A 133 8.57 6.33 10.20
CA VAL A 133 9.07 6.24 11.59
C VAL A 133 9.42 4.81 12.01
N TRP A 134 9.20 3.82 11.12
CA TRP A 134 9.41 2.41 11.43
C TRP A 134 10.88 2.12 11.68
N ASN A 135 11.18 1.28 12.68
CA ASN A 135 12.54 0.82 12.90
C ASN A 135 12.84 -0.38 12.00
N TRP A 136 13.28 -0.12 10.78
CA TRP A 136 13.67 -1.16 9.84
C TRP A 136 14.96 -1.85 10.31
N THR A 137 14.84 -3.12 10.68
CA THR A 137 15.95 -3.94 11.22
C THR A 137 16.72 -4.73 10.14
N GLY A 138 16.30 -4.63 8.87
CA GLY A 138 16.93 -5.31 7.73
C GLY A 138 18.03 -4.50 7.03
N LYS A 139 18.90 -5.16 6.25
CA LYS A 139 19.96 -4.51 5.45
C LYS A 139 19.44 -3.54 4.39
N THR A 140 18.20 -3.76 3.91
CA THR A 140 17.54 -2.87 2.96
C THR A 140 16.37 -2.17 3.63
N ASP A 141 16.39 -0.86 3.55
CA ASP A 141 15.41 0.02 4.13
C ASP A 141 14.61 0.69 2.99
N PRO A 142 13.41 0.19 2.65
CA PRO A 142 12.70 0.68 1.48
C PRO A 142 12.06 2.06 1.69
N TYR A 143 11.94 2.56 2.93
CA TYR A 143 11.11 3.74 3.21
C TYR A 143 11.52 4.63 4.41
N LYS A 144 12.55 4.28 5.19
CA LYS A 144 12.93 5.09 6.36
C LYS A 144 13.24 6.52 5.99
N LYS A 145 12.63 7.42 6.75
CA LYS A 145 12.76 8.87 6.58
C LYS A 145 12.36 9.37 5.19
N ALA A 146 11.65 8.58 4.37
CA ALA A 146 11.37 8.91 2.98
C ALA A 146 10.53 10.19 2.81
N LEU A 147 9.60 10.46 3.74
CA LEU A 147 8.79 11.70 3.72
C LEU A 147 9.61 12.97 4.02
N GLY A 148 10.80 12.87 4.61
CA GLY A 148 11.49 14.02 5.22
C GLY A 148 10.76 14.57 6.46
N SER A 149 11.41 15.47 7.19
CA SER A 149 10.89 15.99 8.47
C SER A 149 9.61 16.81 8.31
N LYS A 150 9.56 17.67 7.29
CA LYS A 150 8.41 18.56 7.03
C LYS A 150 7.12 17.75 6.86
N TYR A 151 7.08 16.83 5.88
CA TYR A 151 5.87 16.10 5.56
C TYR A 151 5.55 15.01 6.59
N GLU A 152 6.55 14.46 7.28
CA GLU A 152 6.29 13.59 8.44
C GLU A 152 5.50 14.33 9.51
N GLN A 153 5.95 15.53 9.91
CA GLN A 153 5.27 16.34 10.92
C GLN A 153 3.85 16.71 10.49
N GLU A 154 3.70 17.19 9.25
CA GLU A 154 2.40 17.61 8.70
C GLU A 154 1.39 16.45 8.67
N ILE A 155 1.82 15.27 8.22
CA ILE A 155 0.98 14.06 8.21
C ILE A 155 0.68 13.61 9.65
N ARG A 156 1.65 13.67 10.57
CA ARG A 156 1.45 13.33 11.98
C ARG A 156 0.35 14.19 12.62
N GLU A 157 0.38 15.49 12.38
CA GLU A 157 -0.59 16.46 12.92
C GLU A 157 -1.98 16.25 12.30
N PHE A 158 -2.06 15.95 11.00
CA PHE A 158 -3.30 15.53 10.36
C PHE A 158 -3.89 14.25 10.97
N LEU A 159 -3.05 13.24 11.18
CA LEU A 159 -3.49 11.96 11.75
C LEU A 159 -4.00 12.10 13.20
N LEU A 160 -3.52 13.10 13.93
CA LEU A 160 -4.03 13.48 15.26
C LEU A 160 -5.27 14.38 15.21
N GLY A 161 -5.72 14.80 14.03
CA GLY A 161 -6.84 15.73 13.85
C GLY A 161 -6.51 17.16 14.26
N LEU A 162 -5.22 17.54 14.31
CA LEU A 162 -4.79 18.87 14.75
C LEU A 162 -4.79 19.90 13.63
N GLN A 163 -4.49 19.48 12.39
CA GLN A 163 -4.39 20.36 11.23
C GLN A 163 -4.83 19.66 9.94
N SER A 164 -5.23 20.45 8.95
CA SER A 164 -5.42 19.97 7.57
C SER A 164 -4.08 19.79 6.87
N LEU A 165 -4.00 18.82 5.96
CA LEU A 165 -2.83 18.66 5.10
C LEU A 165 -2.72 19.81 4.10
N GLY A 166 -1.49 20.24 3.85
CA GLY A 166 -1.06 21.12 2.77
C GLY A 166 -1.04 20.39 1.43
N ASP A 167 -0.13 20.78 0.54
CA ASP A 167 -0.09 20.31 -0.84
C ASP A 167 0.30 18.84 -0.94
N MET A 168 -0.68 18.00 -1.25
CA MET A 168 -0.51 16.59 -1.56
C MET A 168 -1.44 16.17 -2.70
N LEU A 169 -1.06 15.11 -3.39
CA LEU A 169 -1.93 14.33 -4.26
C LEU A 169 -1.83 12.86 -3.85
N LEU A 170 -2.98 12.27 -3.53
CA LEU A 170 -3.12 10.83 -3.36
C LEU A 170 -3.85 10.23 -4.55
N MET A 171 -3.26 9.26 -5.23
CA MET A 171 -3.90 8.52 -6.31
C MET A 171 -4.11 7.07 -5.88
N LEU A 172 -5.36 6.61 -5.96
CA LEU A 172 -5.74 5.23 -5.73
C LEU A 172 -5.96 4.56 -7.09
N ASN A 173 -5.12 3.60 -7.42
CA ASN A 173 -5.34 2.73 -8.59
C ASN A 173 -5.89 1.39 -8.11
N VAL A 174 -7.11 1.07 -8.54
CA VAL A 174 -7.88 -0.09 -8.09
C VAL A 174 -7.86 -1.15 -9.18
N ASN A 175 -7.34 -2.32 -8.84
CA ASN A 175 -7.16 -3.41 -9.79
C ASN A 175 -8.50 -4.06 -10.17
N THR A 176 -8.73 -4.18 -11.47
CA THR A 176 -9.92 -4.81 -12.06
C THR A 176 -9.76 -6.32 -12.23
N ASN A 177 -8.53 -6.83 -12.14
CA ASN A 177 -8.25 -8.25 -12.26
C ASN A 177 -8.26 -8.95 -10.90
N ALA A 178 -9.39 -9.58 -10.55
CA ALA A 178 -9.61 -10.17 -9.24
C ALA A 178 -8.56 -11.21 -8.81
N GLU A 179 -7.98 -11.95 -9.77
CA GLU A 179 -6.97 -12.98 -9.52
C GLU A 179 -5.66 -12.41 -8.95
N LEU A 180 -5.40 -11.12 -9.20
CA LEU A 180 -4.17 -10.43 -8.81
C LEU A 180 -4.36 -9.48 -7.62
N ASN A 181 -5.45 -9.63 -6.85
CA ASN A 181 -5.68 -8.78 -5.68
C ASN A 181 -4.95 -9.26 -4.42
N SER A 182 -4.63 -10.55 -4.30
CA SER A 182 -4.16 -11.16 -3.04
C SER A 182 -2.66 -10.94 -2.77
N PHE A 183 -2.19 -9.69 -2.84
CA PHE A 183 -0.80 -9.34 -2.50
C PHE A 183 -0.71 -8.03 -1.70
N ALA A 184 0.45 -7.84 -1.08
CA ALA A 184 0.86 -6.60 -0.45
C ALA A 184 2.27 -6.24 -0.91
N ARG A 185 2.46 -4.98 -1.28
CA ARG A 185 3.76 -4.36 -1.50
C ARG A 185 3.96 -3.32 -0.41
N LEU A 186 4.98 -3.49 0.42
CA LEU A 186 5.30 -2.54 1.48
C LEU A 186 5.64 -1.15 0.89
N PRO A 187 5.51 -0.08 1.68
CA PRO A 187 5.89 1.26 1.25
C PRO A 187 7.29 1.32 0.66
N GLN A 188 7.40 1.96 -0.51
CA GLN A 188 8.63 2.28 -1.22
C GLN A 188 8.59 3.74 -1.67
N ALA A 189 9.75 4.37 -1.77
CA ALA A 189 9.89 5.71 -2.33
C ALA A 189 10.86 5.68 -3.51
N TYR A 190 10.42 6.19 -4.66
CA TYR A 190 11.25 6.34 -5.84
C TYR A 190 11.46 7.82 -6.11
N ARG A 191 12.71 8.21 -6.39
CA ARG A 191 13.03 9.58 -6.77
C ARG A 191 13.53 9.60 -8.20
N LYS A 192 12.87 10.39 -9.05
CA LYS A 192 13.28 10.61 -10.45
C LYS A 192 13.05 12.06 -10.81
N ASN A 193 14.07 12.72 -11.37
CA ASN A 193 14.02 14.12 -11.81
C ASN A 193 13.47 15.10 -10.76
N GLY A 194 13.87 14.94 -9.49
CA GLY A 194 13.43 15.80 -8.39
C GLY A 194 12.04 15.48 -7.83
N VAL A 195 11.27 14.62 -8.48
CA VAL A 195 9.96 14.13 -8.02
C VAL A 195 10.15 12.91 -7.15
N THR A 196 9.54 12.90 -5.97
CA THR A 196 9.47 11.72 -5.10
C THR A 196 8.07 11.12 -5.20
N HIS A 197 8.03 9.85 -5.59
CA HIS A 197 6.81 9.03 -5.65
C HIS A 197 6.83 8.03 -4.51
N HIS A 198 5.87 8.18 -3.60
CA HIS A 198 5.67 7.26 -2.48
C HIS A 198 4.59 6.27 -2.86
N VAL A 199 4.84 4.97 -2.72
CA VAL A 199 3.87 3.97 -3.14
C VAL A 199 3.86 2.73 -2.28
N PHE A 200 2.67 2.18 -2.06
CA PHE A 200 2.47 0.83 -1.55
C PHE A 200 1.25 0.21 -2.21
N SER A 201 1.11 -1.11 -2.10
CA SER A 201 -0.05 -1.82 -2.64
C SER A 201 -0.59 -2.76 -1.58
N LEU A 202 -1.91 -2.84 -1.46
CA LEU A 202 -2.56 -3.74 -0.52
C LEU A 202 -3.90 -4.19 -1.08
N LEU A 203 -4.05 -5.51 -1.24
CA LEU A 203 -5.35 -6.15 -1.50
C LEU A 203 -6.09 -5.54 -2.71
N GLY A 204 -5.38 -5.41 -3.83
CA GLY A 204 -5.92 -4.89 -5.09
C GLY A 204 -5.97 -3.36 -5.20
N ILE A 205 -5.49 -2.62 -4.20
CA ILE A 205 -5.40 -1.15 -4.24
C ILE A 205 -3.93 -0.74 -4.20
N GLU A 206 -3.51 0.08 -5.16
CA GLU A 206 -2.25 0.80 -5.11
C GLU A 206 -2.47 2.24 -4.66
N PHE A 207 -1.68 2.67 -3.69
CA PHE A 207 -1.71 4.02 -3.14
C PHE A 207 -0.45 4.75 -3.59
N SER A 208 -0.60 5.77 -4.41
CA SER A 208 0.48 6.61 -4.90
C SER A 208 0.36 8.01 -4.32
N LEU A 209 1.34 8.43 -3.53
CA LEU A 209 1.36 9.74 -2.87
C LEU A 209 2.47 10.62 -3.46
N PHE A 210 2.10 11.84 -3.82
CA PHE A 210 2.97 12.92 -4.26
C PHE A 210 2.82 14.12 -3.31
N LEU A 211 3.93 14.74 -2.94
CA LEU A 211 3.98 15.80 -1.93
C LEU A 211 4.60 17.09 -2.50
N GLY A 212 3.93 18.22 -2.29
CA GLY A 212 4.39 19.57 -2.65
C GLY A 212 4.90 19.69 -4.09
N GLY A 213 6.20 19.99 -4.24
CA GLY A 213 6.86 20.15 -5.55
C GLY A 213 6.94 18.87 -6.40
N SER A 214 6.55 17.72 -5.86
CA SER A 214 6.43 16.46 -6.63
C SER A 214 5.12 16.35 -7.40
N ILE A 215 4.19 17.29 -7.23
CA ILE A 215 2.89 17.31 -7.93
C ILE A 215 3.04 18.15 -9.20
N SER A 216 2.89 17.51 -10.36
CA SER A 216 3.02 18.17 -11.66
C SER A 216 1.86 19.14 -11.95
N PRO A 217 2.03 20.12 -12.85
CA PRO A 217 0.94 21.01 -13.27
C PRO A 217 -0.27 20.26 -13.84
N GLU A 218 -0.04 19.19 -14.61
CA GLU A 218 -1.09 18.33 -15.17
C GLU A 218 -1.84 17.57 -14.08
N GLN A 219 -1.12 17.08 -13.08
CA GLN A 219 -1.74 16.45 -11.92
C GLN A 219 -2.62 17.45 -11.14
N ARG A 220 -2.14 18.68 -10.96
CA ARG A 220 -2.90 19.75 -10.28
C ARG A 220 -4.17 20.13 -11.05
N SER A 221 -4.14 20.12 -12.38
CA SER A 221 -5.33 20.43 -13.18
C SER A 221 -6.41 19.34 -13.11
N LEU A 222 -6.02 18.07 -12.97
CA LEU A 222 -6.94 16.93 -12.87
C LEU A 222 -7.68 16.84 -11.52
N MET A 223 -7.01 17.24 -10.44
CA MET A 223 -7.51 17.13 -9.05
C MET A 223 -8.74 17.98 -8.75
N GLY A 224 -8.95 19.09 -9.46
CA GLY A 224 -9.99 20.05 -9.09
C GLY A 224 -9.81 20.53 -7.64
N LYS A 225 -10.85 20.40 -6.81
CA LYS A 225 -10.80 20.76 -5.38
C LYS A 225 -10.32 19.64 -4.46
N ASP A 226 -10.40 18.39 -4.88
CA ASP A 226 -10.12 17.23 -4.04
C ASP A 226 -8.67 16.78 -4.21
N LYS A 227 -7.99 16.48 -3.09
CA LYS A 227 -6.57 16.07 -3.09
C LYS A 227 -6.37 14.59 -3.42
N VAL A 228 -7.38 13.95 -3.99
CA VAL A 228 -7.43 12.51 -4.26
C VAL A 228 -7.93 12.23 -5.67
N LEU A 229 -7.34 11.22 -6.33
CA LEU A 229 -7.77 10.72 -7.63
C LEU A 229 -8.02 9.22 -7.55
N PHE A 230 -9.04 8.75 -8.26
CA PHE A 230 -9.39 7.33 -8.34
C PHE A 230 -9.28 6.84 -9.77
N ALA A 231 -8.48 5.80 -9.97
CA ALA A 231 -8.33 5.13 -11.24
C ALA A 231 -8.60 3.64 -11.09
N THR A 232 -8.99 3.00 -12.18
CA THR A 232 -9.00 1.54 -12.31
C THR A 232 -8.08 1.10 -13.43
N SER A 233 -7.44 -0.05 -13.28
CA SER A 233 -6.66 -0.69 -14.34
C SER A 233 -6.65 -2.21 -14.17
N ASP A 234 -6.32 -2.95 -15.22
CA ASP A 234 -5.93 -4.36 -15.10
C ASP A 234 -4.43 -4.40 -14.85
N ILE A 235 -4.02 -4.72 -13.62
CA ILE A 235 -2.60 -4.66 -13.24
C ILE A 235 -1.72 -5.54 -14.13
N ALA A 236 -2.25 -6.64 -14.69
CA ALA A 236 -1.52 -7.52 -15.60
C ALA A 236 -1.12 -6.84 -16.92
N LYS A 237 -1.83 -5.78 -17.30
CA LYS A 237 -1.59 -4.98 -18.51
C LYS A 237 -0.76 -3.73 -18.24
N THR A 238 -0.40 -3.48 -16.98
CA THR A 238 0.42 -2.34 -16.59
C THR A 238 1.91 -2.68 -16.52
N ASN A 239 2.76 -1.68 -16.68
CA ASN A 239 4.21 -1.82 -16.50
C ASN A 239 4.62 -2.28 -15.09
N VAL A 240 3.74 -2.11 -14.08
CA VAL A 240 3.98 -2.54 -12.70
C VAL A 240 4.11 -4.06 -12.60
N PHE A 241 3.21 -4.81 -13.23
CA PHE A 241 3.27 -6.27 -13.20
C PHE A 241 4.46 -6.82 -13.98
N ASN A 242 4.78 -6.22 -15.13
CA ASN A 242 5.96 -6.60 -15.92
C ASN A 242 7.26 -6.39 -15.13
N GLY A 243 7.40 -5.24 -14.45
CA GLY A 243 8.56 -4.97 -13.60
C GLY A 243 8.68 -5.94 -12.42
N LEU A 244 7.56 -6.25 -11.75
CA LEU A 244 7.54 -7.23 -10.66
C LEU A 244 7.91 -8.64 -11.14
N SER A 245 7.33 -9.08 -12.26
CA SER A 245 7.59 -10.39 -12.87
C SER A 245 9.06 -10.53 -13.24
N GLN A 246 9.64 -9.53 -13.91
CA GLN A 246 11.05 -9.51 -14.28
C GLN A 246 11.96 -9.53 -13.04
N PHE A 247 11.64 -8.74 -12.00
CA PHE A 247 12.39 -8.74 -10.75
C PHE A 247 12.41 -10.12 -10.09
N VAL A 248 11.25 -10.78 -10.00
CA VAL A 248 11.14 -12.14 -9.43
C VAL A 248 11.93 -13.15 -10.25
N GLN A 249 11.83 -13.11 -11.58
CA GLN A 249 12.51 -14.08 -12.45
C GLN A 249 14.04 -13.95 -12.44
N THR A 250 14.55 -12.72 -12.30
CA THR A 250 15.99 -12.43 -12.49
C THR A 250 16.78 -12.26 -11.19
N LYS A 251 16.14 -11.81 -10.11
CA LYS A 251 16.84 -11.42 -8.86
C LYS A 251 16.49 -12.25 -7.64
N ILE A 252 15.51 -13.16 -7.72
CA ILE A 252 15.01 -13.90 -6.56
C ILE A 252 15.36 -15.39 -6.63
N SER A 253 15.90 -15.90 -5.52
CA SER A 253 16.12 -17.32 -5.28
C SER A 253 15.02 -17.91 -4.38
N VAL A 254 14.44 -19.03 -4.79
CA VAL A 254 13.35 -19.70 -4.07
C VAL A 254 13.92 -20.59 -2.96
N LYS A 255 13.39 -20.47 -1.73
CA LYS A 255 13.86 -21.22 -0.55
C LYS A 255 12.74 -22.03 0.12
N GLY A 256 13.12 -23.07 0.85
CA GLY A 256 12.22 -23.88 1.69
C GLY A 256 11.16 -24.66 0.90
N LYS A 257 9.99 -24.90 1.52
CA LYS A 257 8.85 -25.66 0.96
C LYS A 257 8.31 -25.13 -0.39
N LEU A 258 8.70 -23.91 -0.77
CA LEU A 258 8.34 -23.31 -2.06
C LEU A 258 9.17 -23.89 -3.22
N LYS A 259 10.37 -24.43 -2.93
CA LYS A 259 11.24 -25.07 -3.93
C LYS A 259 10.62 -26.34 -4.52
N ASP A 260 9.83 -27.07 -3.73
CA ASP A 260 9.20 -28.33 -4.12
C ASP A 260 7.91 -28.13 -4.94
N LYS A 261 7.42 -26.89 -5.03
CA LYS A 261 6.14 -26.53 -5.69
C LYS A 261 6.28 -25.70 -6.97
N MET A 262 7.50 -25.25 -7.30
CA MET A 262 7.76 -24.56 -8.58
C MET A 262 8.39 -25.55 -9.56
N PRO A 263 7.89 -25.65 -10.81
CA PRO A 263 8.52 -26.50 -11.81
C PRO A 263 9.97 -26.07 -12.00
N ILE A 264 10.87 -27.07 -11.94
CA ILE A 264 12.31 -26.90 -12.18
C ILE A 264 12.48 -26.14 -13.49
N ARG A 265 13.23 -25.04 -13.46
CA ARG A 265 13.62 -24.25 -14.64
C ARG A 265 14.02 -25.23 -15.76
N ALA A 266 13.24 -25.29 -16.84
CA ALA A 266 13.72 -25.89 -18.07
C ALA A 266 14.98 -25.11 -18.47
N ARG A 267 16.13 -25.76 -18.40
CA ARG A 267 17.35 -25.23 -19.00
C ARG A 267 17.03 -24.99 -20.46
N SER A 268 17.09 -23.74 -20.91
CA SER A 268 17.16 -23.42 -22.33
C SER A 268 18.39 -24.15 -22.88
N SER A 269 18.16 -25.25 -23.58
CA SER A 269 19.17 -25.89 -24.41
C SER A 269 19.52 -24.89 -25.51
N SER A 270 20.75 -24.39 -25.43
CA SER A 270 21.43 -23.74 -26.54
C SER A 270 21.54 -24.72 -27.70
N SER A 271 20.99 -24.35 -28.84
CA SER A 271 21.35 -24.82 -30.17
C SER A 271 21.35 -23.62 -31.09
#